data_AF-A0A316W2C0-F1
#
_entry.id   AF-A0A316W2C0-F1
#
_cell.length_a   1.000
_cell.length_b   1.000
_cell.length_c   1.000
_cell.angle_alpha   90.00
_cell.angle_beta   90.00
_cell.angle_gamma   90.00
#
_symmetry.space_group_name_H-M   'P 1'
#
loop_
_entity.id
_entity.type
_entity.pdbx_description
1 polymer ?
#
loop_
_entity_poly.entity_id
_entity_poly.type
_entity_poly.pdbx_seq_one_letter_code
_entity_poly.pdbx_strand_id
1 'polypeptide(L)'
;MGVPALFRWLSKKYPKIVTNVVEEEQRYAPTGEGREDDGQADGEEKGVPIPIDISGKNPNGEEFDCLYLDMNGIVHPCTHPEGKPAPETEEDMMLEVFKYTERVVNMVRPRKLLMMAIDGVAPRAKMNQQRSRRFRAAQEAREKEEEMAKALEEWKKA
;
A
#
# COMPACT_ATOMS: atom_id res chain seq x y z
N MET A 1 22.72 -6.95 2.32
CA MET A 1 22.09 -6.95 0.99
C MET A 1 20.67 -6.43 1.14
N GLY A 2 20.27 -5.41 0.39
CA GLY A 2 18.88 -4.91 0.45
C GLY A 2 17.91 -5.86 -0.25
N VAL A 3 16.62 -5.78 0.09
CA VAL A 3 15.54 -6.55 -0.55
C VAL A 3 15.61 -6.50 -2.08
N PRO A 4 15.85 -5.34 -2.74
CA PRO A 4 15.92 -5.27 -4.20
C PRO A 4 17.09 -6.07 -4.81
N ALA A 5 18.22 -6.18 -4.10
CA ALA A 5 19.39 -6.89 -4.60
C ALA A 5 19.17 -8.41 -4.60
N LEU A 6 18.57 -8.93 -3.52
CA LEU A 6 18.23 -10.36 -3.42
C LEU A 6 17.12 -10.72 -4.42
N PHE A 7 16.06 -9.91 -4.48
CA PHE A 7 14.96 -10.14 -5.41
C PHE A 7 15.45 -10.17 -6.86
N ARG A 8 16.26 -9.18 -7.26
CA ARG A 8 16.86 -9.14 -8.61
C ARG A 8 17.68 -10.38 -8.92
N TRP A 9 18.48 -10.86 -7.97
CA TRP A 9 19.28 -12.07 -8.16
C TRP A 9 18.41 -13.31 -8.32
N LEU A 10 17.39 -13.45 -7.48
CA LEU A 10 16.44 -14.57 -7.52
C LEU A 10 15.65 -14.60 -8.84
N SER A 11 15.05 -13.47 -9.23
CA SER A 11 14.26 -13.38 -10.46
C SER A 11 15.11 -13.61 -11.72
N LYS A 12 16.39 -13.20 -11.71
CA LYS A 12 17.32 -13.48 -12.82
C LYS A 12 17.71 -14.97 -12.89
N LYS A 13 17.93 -15.60 -11.74
CA LYS A 13 18.40 -17.00 -11.68
C LYS A 13 17.27 -18.02 -11.83
N TYR A 14 16.09 -17.71 -11.32
CA TYR A 14 14.92 -18.58 -11.31
C TYR A 14 13.69 -17.81 -11.81
N PRO A 15 13.57 -17.51 -13.11
CA PRO A 15 12.53 -16.62 -13.62
C PRO A 15 11.11 -17.13 -13.40
N LYS A 16 10.93 -18.44 -13.19
CA LYS A 16 9.61 -19.07 -12.97
C LYS A 16 9.03 -18.89 -11.57
N ILE A 17 9.79 -18.33 -10.61
CA ILE A 17 9.30 -18.15 -9.23
C ILE A 17 8.45 -16.89 -9.06
N VAL A 18 8.50 -15.98 -10.04
CA VAL A 18 7.73 -14.73 -10.03
C VAL A 18 6.65 -14.84 -11.08
N THR A 19 5.41 -14.74 -10.63
CA THR A 19 4.22 -14.66 -11.47
C THR A 19 3.45 -13.39 -11.12
N ASN A 20 2.77 -12.81 -12.11
CA ASN A 20 1.91 -11.67 -11.87
C ASN A 20 0.62 -12.16 -11.23
N VAL A 21 0.15 -11.42 -10.23
CA VAL A 21 -1.14 -11.67 -9.61
C VAL A 21 -2.25 -11.15 -10.54
N VAL A 22 -3.28 -11.95 -10.72
CA VAL A 22 -4.51 -11.60 -11.43
C VAL A 22 -5.51 -11.04 -10.43
N GLU A 23 -5.96 -9.81 -10.64
CA GLU A 23 -6.94 -9.12 -9.81
C GLU A 23 -8.27 -9.00 -10.57
N GLU A 24 -9.39 -9.13 -9.86
CA GLU A 24 -10.70 -8.79 -10.43
C GLU A 24 -10.94 -7.28 -10.32
N GLU A 25 -11.41 -6.66 -11.40
CA GLU A 25 -11.70 -5.23 -11.43
C GLU A 25 -13.00 -4.88 -10.69
N GLN A 26 -12.96 -3.77 -9.96
CA GLN A 26 -14.13 -3.22 -9.28
C GLN A 26 -15.22 -2.85 -10.30
N ARG A 27 -16.41 -3.44 -10.15
CA ARG A 27 -17.59 -3.09 -10.95
C ARG A 27 -18.44 -2.07 -10.19
N TYR A 28 -19.17 -1.25 -10.93
CA TYR A 28 -20.07 -0.24 -10.39
C TYR A 28 -21.50 -0.51 -10.87
N ALA A 29 -22.48 -0.42 -9.97
CA ALA A 29 -23.88 -0.49 -10.33
C ALA A 29 -24.29 0.81 -11.04
N PRO A 30 -25.12 0.74 -12.10
CA PRO A 30 -25.67 1.94 -12.72
C PRO A 30 -26.55 2.67 -11.71
N THR A 31 -26.23 3.93 -11.43
CA THR A 31 -27.09 4.84 -10.67
C THR A 31 -28.31 5.14 -11.54
N GLY A 32 -29.41 4.45 -11.26
CA GLY A 32 -30.69 4.78 -11.86
C GLY A 32 -31.22 6.06 -11.24
N GLU A 33 -30.96 7.20 -11.89
CA GLU A 33 -31.84 8.37 -11.92
C GLU A 33 -31.29 9.35 -12.97
N GLY A 34 -31.92 9.37 -14.15
CA GLY A 34 -31.73 10.46 -15.10
C GLY A 34 -32.31 11.73 -14.48
N ARG A 35 -31.43 12.66 -14.12
CA ARG A 35 -31.80 14.06 -13.96
C ARG A 35 -31.16 14.80 -15.12
N GLU A 36 -31.98 15.13 -16.11
CA GLU A 36 -31.66 16.18 -17.08
C GLU A 36 -31.65 17.48 -16.29
N ASP A 37 -30.47 17.97 -15.90
CA ASP A 37 -30.30 19.36 -15.48
C ASP A 37 -28.85 19.80 -15.74
N ASP A 38 -28.69 20.44 -16.91
CA ASP A 38 -27.90 21.65 -17.13
C ASP A 38 -26.46 21.69 -16.57
N GLY A 39 -25.55 21.08 -17.33
CA GLY A 39 -24.25 21.63 -17.69
C GLY A 39 -23.27 22.11 -16.60
N GLN A 40 -22.44 21.21 -16.08
CA GLN A 40 -21.01 21.43 -15.86
C GLN A 40 -20.31 20.07 -15.69
N ALA A 41 -19.52 19.65 -16.68
CA ALA A 41 -18.92 18.32 -16.75
C ALA A 41 -17.54 18.27 -16.08
N ASP A 42 -17.52 18.19 -14.74
CA ASP A 42 -16.30 17.89 -13.98
C ASP A 42 -16.57 16.78 -12.95
N GLY A 43 -16.29 15.52 -13.32
CA GLY A 43 -16.25 14.39 -12.38
C GLY A 43 -17.20 13.25 -12.72
N GLU A 44 -16.63 12.14 -13.18
CA GLU A 44 -17.33 10.88 -13.39
C GLU A 44 -18.08 10.45 -12.12
N GLU A 45 -19.41 10.57 -12.10
CA GLU A 45 -20.26 9.91 -11.10
C GLU A 45 -20.20 8.40 -11.34
N LYS A 46 -19.10 7.76 -10.90
CA LYS A 46 -19.05 6.30 -10.81
C LYS A 46 -20.11 5.91 -9.79
N GLY A 47 -21.07 5.09 -10.22
CA GLY A 47 -22.17 4.61 -9.39
C GLY A 47 -21.69 3.82 -8.16
N VAL A 48 -22.60 3.13 -7.47
CA VAL A 48 -22.23 2.43 -6.22
C VAL A 48 -21.27 1.27 -6.53
N PRO A 49 -20.09 1.17 -5.88
CA PRO A 49 -19.15 0.07 -6.09
C PRO A 49 -19.79 -1.24 -5.62
N ILE A 50 -19.83 -2.23 -6.52
CA ILE A 50 -20.28 -3.58 -6.21
C ILE A 50 -19.11 -4.32 -5.52
N PRO A 51 -19.30 -4.86 -4.31
CA PRO A 51 -18.26 -5.65 -3.64
C PRO A 51 -17.84 -6.85 -4.48
N ILE A 52 -16.54 -7.14 -4.50
CA ILE A 52 -16.01 -8.32 -5.20
C ILE A 52 -16.40 -9.58 -4.42
N ASP A 53 -17.03 -10.54 -5.11
CA ASP A 53 -17.37 -11.82 -4.50
C ASP A 53 -16.13 -12.73 -4.41
N ILE A 54 -15.55 -12.81 -3.22
CA ILE A 54 -14.40 -13.67 -2.92
C ILE A 54 -14.77 -15.12 -2.59
N SER A 55 -16.06 -15.46 -2.55
CA SER A 55 -16.51 -16.84 -2.27
C SER A 55 -16.25 -17.80 -3.44
N GLY A 56 -16.22 -17.27 -4.66
CA GLY A 56 -15.89 -18.01 -5.88
C GLY A 56 -14.41 -18.41 -5.97
N LYS A 57 -14.08 -19.22 -6.98
CA LYS A 57 -12.70 -19.69 -7.22
C LYS A 57 -11.71 -18.54 -7.39
N ASN A 58 -10.47 -18.71 -6.97
CA ASN A 58 -9.43 -17.70 -7.15
C ASN A 58 -9.07 -17.54 -8.65
N PRO A 59 -9.06 -16.30 -9.21
CA PRO A 59 -8.72 -16.05 -10.61
C PRO A 59 -7.28 -16.43 -10.99
N ASN A 60 -6.38 -16.56 -10.01
CA ASN A 60 -4.99 -17.00 -10.22
C ASN A 60 -4.88 -18.51 -10.51
N GLY A 61 -5.98 -19.27 -10.43
CA GLY A 61 -6.01 -20.71 -10.70
C GLY A 61 -5.55 -21.59 -9.53
N GLU A 62 -5.02 -20.98 -8.47
CA GLU A 62 -4.59 -21.64 -7.24
C GLU A 62 -5.39 -21.14 -6.05
N GLU A 63 -5.80 -22.05 -5.16
CA GLU A 63 -6.50 -21.71 -3.93
C GLU A 63 -5.51 -21.65 -2.76
N PHE A 64 -5.72 -20.68 -1.86
CA PHE A 64 -4.88 -20.49 -0.69
C PHE A 64 -5.69 -20.75 0.57
N ASP A 65 -5.16 -21.58 1.48
CA ASP A 65 -5.81 -21.85 2.76
C ASP A 65 -5.53 -20.75 3.79
N CYS A 66 -4.27 -20.34 3.89
CA CYS A 66 -3.77 -19.44 4.94
C CYS A 66 -3.06 -18.24 4.33
N LEU A 67 -3.47 -17.03 4.73
CA LEU A 67 -2.81 -15.78 4.40
C LEU A 67 -2.20 -15.16 5.66
N TYR A 68 -0.91 -14.85 5.62
CA TYR A 68 -0.17 -14.20 6.71
C TYR A 68 0.24 -12.81 6.26
N LEU A 69 -0.21 -11.79 7.00
CA LEU A 69 0.08 -10.39 6.72
C LEU A 69 1.03 -9.83 7.77
N ASP A 70 2.18 -9.33 7.31
CA ASP A 70 3.02 -8.42 8.10
C ASP A 70 2.43 -7.02 7.99
N MET A 71 1.74 -6.58 9.04
CA MET A 71 1.03 -5.30 9.05
C MET A 71 2.00 -4.12 8.99
N ASN A 72 3.23 -4.25 9.48
CA ASN A 72 4.21 -3.17 9.38
C ASN A 72 4.61 -2.92 7.93
N GLY A 73 4.58 -3.96 7.09
CA GLY A 73 4.77 -3.87 5.65
C GLY A 73 3.64 -3.14 4.91
N ILE A 74 2.44 -3.07 5.50
CA ILE A 74 1.27 -2.38 4.94
C ILE A 74 1.16 -0.95 5.48
N VAL A 75 1.30 -0.77 6.80
CA VAL A 75 1.14 0.52 7.48
C VAL A 75 2.20 1.53 7.02
N HIS A 76 3.44 1.11 6.78
CA HIS A 76 4.50 2.02 6.36
C HIS A 76 4.22 2.67 4.98
N PRO A 77 3.86 1.93 3.92
CA PRO A 77 3.41 2.52 2.66
C PRO A 77 2.17 3.41 2.78
N CYS A 78 1.19 3.06 3.65
CA CYS A 78 -0.03 3.84 3.81
C CYS A 78 0.20 5.19 4.53
N THR A 79 1.21 5.26 5.41
CA THR A 79 1.57 6.50 6.14
C THR A 79 2.50 7.42 5.37
N HIS A 80 3.33 6.84 4.49
CA HIS A 80 4.31 7.59 3.70
C HIS A 80 4.22 7.16 2.23
N PRO A 81 3.08 7.40 1.55
CA PRO A 81 2.89 6.98 0.17
C PRO A 81 3.83 7.73 -0.78
N GLU A 82 4.50 6.99 -1.67
CA GLU A 82 5.30 7.62 -2.73
C GLU A 82 4.34 8.26 -3.76
N GLY A 83 4.37 9.60 -3.85
CA GLY A 83 3.61 10.35 -4.86
C GLY A 83 2.20 10.78 -4.48
N LYS A 84 1.74 10.50 -3.25
CA LYS A 84 0.51 11.09 -2.67
C LYS A 84 0.87 11.89 -1.40
N PRO A 85 0.08 12.90 -1.01
CA PRO A 85 0.24 13.51 0.30
C PRO A 85 0.06 12.45 1.39
N ALA A 86 0.83 12.58 2.48
CA ALA A 86 0.64 11.73 3.64
C ALA A 86 -0.76 11.98 4.25
N PRO A 87 -1.44 10.95 4.76
CA PRO A 87 -2.73 11.13 5.42
C PRO A 87 -2.59 12.10 6.61
N GLU A 88 -3.53 13.03 6.73
CA GLU A 88 -3.49 14.08 7.76
C GLU A 88 -3.99 13.56 9.12
N THR A 89 -4.91 12.59 9.12
CA THR A 89 -5.52 12.02 10.32
C THR A 89 -5.25 10.53 10.48
N GLU A 90 -5.36 10.03 11.71
CA GLU A 90 -5.29 8.58 11.99
C GLU A 90 -6.45 7.82 11.33
N GLU A 91 -7.62 8.43 11.21
CA GLU A 91 -8.79 7.83 10.56
C GLU A 91 -8.54 7.60 9.07
N ASP A 92 -7.99 8.60 8.37
CA ASP A 92 -7.63 8.49 6.95
C ASP A 92 -6.56 7.43 6.72
N MET A 93 -5.55 7.37 7.61
CA MET A 93 -4.52 6.34 7.57
C MET A 93 -5.15 4.94 7.72
N MET A 94 -6.07 4.75 8.66
CA MET A 94 -6.74 3.47 8.87
C MET A 94 -7.60 3.07 7.67
N LEU A 95 -8.29 4.01 7.03
CA LEU A 95 -9.05 3.77 5.79
C LEU A 95 -8.13 3.29 4.66
N GLU A 96 -6.97 3.91 4.48
CA GLU A 96 -6.00 3.46 3.47
C GLU A 96 -5.42 2.07 3.79
N VAL A 97 -5.14 1.78 5.06
CA VAL A 97 -4.72 0.43 5.50
C VAL A 97 -5.81 -0.60 5.24
N PHE A 98 -7.08 -0.27 5.48
CA PHE A 98 -8.20 -1.16 5.19
C PHE A 98 -8.32 -1.42 3.69
N LYS A 99 -8.31 -0.38 2.85
CA LYS A 99 -8.34 -0.53 1.38
C LYS A 99 -7.21 -1.42 0.88
N TYR A 100 -5.99 -1.23 1.39
CA TYR A 100 -4.85 -2.05 0.98
C TYR A 100 -4.99 -3.50 1.44
N THR A 101 -5.44 -3.71 2.67
CA THR A 101 -5.67 -5.06 3.23
C THR A 101 -6.77 -5.79 2.46
N GLU A 102 -7.89 -5.12 2.18
CA GLU A 102 -8.99 -5.65 1.36
C GLU A 102 -8.52 -6.05 -0.03
N ARG A 103 -7.72 -5.21 -0.70
CA ARG A 103 -7.14 -5.55 -1.99
C ARG A 103 -6.31 -6.83 -1.91
N VAL A 104 -5.45 -6.98 -0.90
CA VAL A 104 -4.62 -8.19 -0.71
C VAL A 104 -5.48 -9.43 -0.44
N VAL A 105 -6.51 -9.32 0.40
CA VAL A 105 -7.44 -10.41 0.69
C VAL A 105 -8.23 -10.81 -0.56
N ASN A 106 -8.68 -9.84 -1.37
CA ASN A 106 -9.42 -10.09 -2.61
C ASN A 106 -8.59 -10.84 -3.66
N MET A 107 -7.28 -10.57 -3.72
CA MET A 107 -6.33 -11.27 -4.60
C MET A 107 -6.07 -12.72 -4.16
N VAL A 108 -5.88 -12.95 -2.86
CA VAL A 108 -5.44 -14.25 -2.33
C VAL A 108 -6.61 -15.19 -2.01
N ARG A 109 -7.75 -14.65 -1.56
CA ARG A 109 -8.96 -15.41 -1.15
C ARG A 109 -8.67 -16.57 -0.18
N PRO A 110 -8.14 -16.29 1.04
CA PRO A 110 -7.82 -17.34 2.01
C PRO A 110 -9.07 -18.13 2.45
N ARG A 111 -9.01 -19.46 2.41
CA ARG A 111 -10.17 -20.34 2.71
C ARG A 111 -10.29 -20.76 4.17
N LYS A 112 -9.22 -20.65 4.96
CA LYS A 112 -9.19 -21.16 6.33
C LYS A 112 -8.71 -20.12 7.34
N LEU A 113 -7.62 -19.41 7.05
CA LEU A 113 -6.97 -18.52 8.02
C LEU A 113 -6.51 -17.22 7.38
N LEU A 114 -6.92 -16.10 7.99
CA LEU A 114 -6.27 -14.81 7.83
C LEU A 114 -5.56 -14.47 9.13
N MET A 115 -4.23 -14.39 9.11
CA MET A 115 -3.42 -14.00 10.25
C MET A 115 -2.77 -12.64 9.99
N MET A 116 -3.10 -11.66 10.82
CA MET A 116 -2.53 -10.31 10.78
C MET A 116 -1.55 -10.16 11.93
N ALA A 117 -0.26 -9.98 11.61
CA ALA A 117 0.81 -9.87 12.58
C ALA A 117 1.34 -8.42 12.63
N ILE A 118 1.30 -7.82 13.81
CA ILE A 118 1.91 -6.52 14.10
C ILE A 118 3.17 -6.78 14.94
N ASP A 119 4.28 -6.12 14.64
CA ASP A 119 5.51 -6.31 15.41
C ASP A 119 5.31 -5.89 16.88
N GLY A 120 5.54 -6.83 17.79
CA GLY A 120 5.69 -6.56 19.21
C GLY A 120 7.11 -6.15 19.59
N VAL A 121 7.45 -6.30 20.87
CA VAL A 121 8.80 -6.04 21.36
C VAL A 121 9.78 -7.06 20.77
N ALA A 122 10.78 -6.56 20.05
CA ALA A 122 11.77 -7.39 19.38
C ALA A 122 13.01 -7.69 20.26
N PRO A 123 13.78 -8.77 19.96
CA PRO A 123 15.03 -9.06 20.66
C PRO A 123 16.09 -7.96 20.51
N ARG A 124 17.03 -7.88 21.46
CA ARG A 124 18.05 -6.81 21.52
C ARG A 124 18.85 -6.62 20.22
N ALA A 125 19.20 -7.70 19.54
CA ALA A 125 19.91 -7.63 18.26
C ALA A 125 19.09 -6.86 17.21
N LYS A 126 17.78 -7.14 17.12
CA LYS A 126 16.86 -6.44 16.22
C LYS A 126 16.62 -5.01 16.66
N MET A 127 16.51 -4.76 17.97
CA MET A 127 16.40 -3.40 18.52
C MET A 127 17.59 -2.53 18.12
N ASN A 128 18.82 -3.05 18.18
CA ASN A 128 20.02 -2.30 17.76
C ASN A 128 19.98 -1.96 16.26
N GLN A 129 19.50 -2.89 15.43
CA GLN A 129 19.33 -2.66 14.00
C GLN A 129 18.23 -1.61 13.72
N GLN A 130 17.07 -1.72 14.37
CA GLN A 130 15.98 -0.74 14.25
C GLN A 130 16.42 0.64 14.74
N ARG A 131 17.14 0.71 15.88
CA ARG A 131 17.71 1.95 16.42
C ARG A 131 18.63 2.60 15.40
N SER A 132 19.61 1.87 14.87
CA SER A 132 20.55 2.42 13.89
C SER A 132 19.85 2.97 12.64
N ARG A 133 18.81 2.28 12.16
CA ARG A 133 17.98 2.76 11.05
C ARG A 133 17.22 4.05 11.39
N ARG A 134 16.58 4.12 12.55
CA ARG A 134 15.82 5.30 12.99
C ARG A 134 16.71 6.52 13.16
N PHE A 135 17.90 6.34 13.74
CA PHE A 135 18.88 7.42 13.87
C PHE A 135 19.33 7.99 12.52
N ARG A 136 19.58 7.11 11.54
CA ARG A 136 19.93 7.53 10.19
C ARG A 136 18.78 8.28 9.51
N ALA A 137 17.56 7.74 9.56
CA ALA A 137 16.40 8.38 8.94
C ALA A 137 16.11 9.77 9.53
N ALA A 138 16.27 9.94 10.85
CA ALA A 138 16.13 11.24 11.51
C ALA A 138 17.21 12.24 11.06
N GLN A 139 18.44 11.77 10.87
CA GLN A 139 19.52 12.61 10.35
C GLN A 139 19.26 13.02 8.89
N GLU A 140 18.90 12.08 8.03
CA GLU A 140 18.57 12.32 6.61
C GLU A 140 17.38 13.28 6.47
N ALA A 141 16.35 13.16 7.33
CA ALA A 141 15.22 14.09 7.34
C ALA A 141 15.65 15.52 7.68
N ARG A 142 16.51 15.68 8.69
CA ARG A 142 17.01 17.00 9.10
C ARG A 142 17.88 17.64 8.02
N GLU A 143 18.77 16.86 7.41
CA GLU A 143 19.59 17.31 6.28
C GLU A 143 18.71 17.76 5.10
N LYS A 144 17.65 17.01 4.77
CA LYS A 144 16.70 17.36 3.71
C LYS A 144 15.91 18.63 4.00
N GLU A 145 15.51 18.86 5.25
CA GLU A 145 14.84 20.11 5.65
C GLU A 145 15.78 21.32 5.52
N GLU A 146 17.03 21.19 5.95
CA GLU A 146 18.05 22.23 5.81
C GLU A 146 18.33 22.57 4.33
N GLU A 147 18.42 21.54 3.46
CA GLU A 147 18.56 21.73 2.02
C GLU A 147 17.35 22.41 1.39
N MET A 148 16.13 22.01 1.76
CA MET A 148 14.90 22.65 1.27
C MET A 148 14.82 24.12 1.69
N ALA A 149 15.19 24.43 2.93
CA ALA A 149 15.21 25.81 3.43
C ALA A 149 16.19 26.68 2.65
N LYS A 150 17.40 26.17 2.39
CA LYS A 150 18.41 26.86 1.55
C LYS A 150 17.92 27.08 0.12
N ALA A 151 17.36 26.05 -0.50
CA ALA A 151 16.80 26.16 -1.86
C ALA A 151 15.67 27.20 -1.94
N LEU A 152 14.80 27.26 -0.91
CA LEU A 152 13.74 28.25 -0.84
C LEU A 152 14.27 29.68 -0.64
N GLU A 153 15.35 29.86 0.14
CA GLU A 153 16.02 31.16 0.27
C GLU A 153 16.67 31.61 -1.04
N GLU A 154 17.32 30.71 -1.76
CA GLU A 154 17.91 31.00 -3.07
C GLU A 154 16.84 31.37 -4.11
N TRP A 155 15.73 30.63 -4.14
CA TRP A 155 14.61 30.94 -5.03
C TRP A 155 13.97 32.30 -4.74
N LYS A 156 13.85 32.69 -3.46
CA LYS A 156 13.34 34.01 -3.07
C LYS A 156 14.29 35.17 -3.39
N LYS A 157 15.58 34.89 -3.58
CA LYS A 157 16.61 35.89 -3.92
C LYS A 157 16.75 36.11 -5.42
N ALA A 158 16.24 35.20 -6.25
CA ALA A 158 16.19 35.29 -7.72
C ALA A 158 14.95 36.05 -8.20
#